data_AF-A0A927MKP3-F1
#
_entry.id   AF-A0A927MKP3-F1
#
_cell.length_a   1.000
_cell.length_b   1.000
_cell.length_c   1.000
_cell.angle_alpha   90.00
_cell.angle_beta   90.00
_cell.angle_gamma   90.00
#
_symmetry.space_group_name_H-M   'P 1'
#
loop_
_entity.id
_entity.type
_entity.pdbx_description
1 polymer ?
#
loop_
_entity_poly.entity_id
_entity_poly.type
_entity_poly.pdbx_seq_one_letter_code
_entity_poly.pdbx_strand_id
1 'polypeptide(L)'
;MDKNNTKTTINELLKELDEKSFIRILNVMDLDKYVKKLTAYKFLQLLITAQVNKLDSLAHLSKFVRDGEDLHTQIEIDAISTSQLSRKQSMLSPEIFEKVFQHLVAEIQL
;
A
#
# COMPACT_ATOMS: atom_id res chain seq x y z
N MET A 1 -12.32 -9.40 16.84
CA MET A 1 -12.32 -9.84 15.43
C MET A 1 -10.96 -10.46 15.17
N ASP A 2 -10.94 -11.66 14.60
CA ASP A 2 -9.82 -12.60 14.72
C ASP A 2 -8.58 -12.16 13.92
N LYS A 3 -7.40 -12.11 14.56
CA LYS A 3 -6.13 -11.66 13.94
C LYS A 3 -5.77 -12.47 12.69
N ASN A 4 -6.23 -13.73 12.63
CA ASN A 4 -6.02 -14.61 11.48
C ASN A 4 -6.81 -14.17 10.24
N ASN A 5 -8.02 -13.64 10.38
CA ASN A 5 -8.81 -13.17 9.24
C ASN A 5 -8.15 -11.96 8.57
N THR A 6 -7.61 -11.06 9.39
CA THR A 6 -6.99 -9.81 8.97
C THR A 6 -5.75 -10.07 8.11
N LYS A 7 -4.92 -11.04 8.51
CA LYS A 7 -3.76 -11.46 7.73
C LYS A 7 -4.16 -12.13 6.41
N THR A 8 -5.19 -12.97 6.41
CA THR A 8 -5.69 -13.63 5.19
C THR A 8 -6.23 -12.63 4.19
N THR A 9 -7.05 -11.67 4.62
CA THR A 9 -7.62 -10.63 3.73
C THR A 9 -6.54 -9.73 3.13
N ILE A 10 -5.52 -9.33 3.89
CA ILE A 10 -4.38 -8.57 3.34
C ILE A 10 -3.68 -9.38 2.26
N ASN A 11 -3.37 -10.64 2.54
CA ASN A 11 -2.64 -11.50 1.60
C ASN A 11 -3.46 -11.77 0.33
N GLU A 12 -4.77 -11.95 0.43
CA GLU A 12 -5.66 -12.12 -0.72
C GLU A 12 -5.71 -10.86 -1.60
N LEU A 13 -5.89 -9.68 -0.99
CA LEU A 13 -5.89 -8.40 -1.74
C LEU A 13 -4.55 -8.11 -2.41
N LEU A 14 -3.44 -8.39 -1.72
CA LEU A 14 -2.09 -8.20 -2.26
C LEU A 14 -1.77 -9.20 -3.38
N LYS A 15 -2.38 -10.38 -3.37
CA LYS A 15 -2.20 -11.39 -4.41
C LYS A 15 -2.90 -11.00 -5.72
N GLU A 16 -4.09 -10.43 -5.63
CA GLU A 16 -4.82 -9.90 -6.80
C GLU A 16 -4.18 -8.63 -7.35
N LEU A 17 -3.48 -7.87 -6.50
CA LEU A 17 -2.67 -6.71 -6.88
C LEU A 17 -1.22 -7.10 -7.20
N ASP A 18 -1.02 -8.02 -8.14
CA ASP A 18 0.34 -8.38 -8.55
C ASP A 18 1.11 -7.14 -9.06
N GLU A 19 2.43 -7.12 -8.83
CA GLU A 19 3.27 -5.95 -9.11
C GLU A 19 3.16 -5.50 -10.58
N LYS A 20 2.94 -6.43 -11.52
CA LYS A 20 2.80 -6.13 -12.95
C LYS A 20 1.49 -5.41 -13.26
N SER A 21 0.38 -5.82 -12.64
CA SER A 21 -0.92 -5.17 -12.77
C SER A 21 -0.90 -3.80 -12.14
N PHE A 22 -0.21 -3.67 -11.00
CA PHE A 22 -0.01 -2.38 -10.36
C PHE A 22 0.87 -1.43 -11.17
N ILE A 23 1.98 -1.92 -11.71
CA ILE A 23 2.86 -1.14 -12.59
C ILE A 23 2.14 -0.74 -13.88
N ARG A 24 1.24 -1.56 -14.43
CA ARG A 24 0.39 -1.16 -15.57
C ARG A 24 -0.51 0.03 -15.22
N ILE A 25 -1.10 0.04 -14.03
CA ILE A 25 -1.92 1.15 -13.54
C ILE A 25 -1.06 2.40 -13.29
N LEU A 26 0.12 2.24 -12.69
CA LEU A 26 1.03 3.34 -12.35
C LEU A 26 1.82 3.92 -13.53
N ASN A 27 2.16 3.11 -14.55
CA ASN A 27 2.89 3.55 -15.76
C ASN A 27 2.09 4.58 -16.57
N VAL A 28 0.78 4.66 -16.37
CA VAL A 28 -0.07 5.72 -16.93
C VAL A 28 0.20 7.08 -16.26
N MET A 29 0.89 7.12 -15.12
CA MET A 29 0.93 8.29 -14.22
C MET A 29 2.34 8.83 -13.89
N ASP A 30 3.43 8.22 -14.39
CA ASP A 30 4.86 8.65 -14.21
C ASP A 30 5.30 8.91 -12.73
N LEU A 31 4.69 8.20 -11.78
CA LEU A 31 4.79 8.51 -10.33
C LEU A 31 6.07 8.05 -9.64
N ASP A 32 6.80 7.11 -10.23
CA ASP A 32 7.98 6.47 -9.60
C ASP A 32 9.32 6.97 -10.16
N LYS A 33 9.30 8.04 -10.96
CA LYS A 33 10.51 8.66 -11.53
C LYS A 33 11.53 9.13 -10.48
N TYR A 34 11.13 9.30 -9.21
CA TYR A 34 11.95 9.97 -8.19
C TYR A 34 12.16 9.26 -6.84
N VAL A 35 11.75 8.01 -6.60
CA VAL A 35 11.99 7.39 -5.26
C VAL A 35 12.24 5.88 -5.31
N LYS A 36 13.48 5.45 -5.01
CA LYS A 36 13.88 4.01 -4.99
C LYS A 36 13.43 3.20 -3.76
N LYS A 37 13.11 3.85 -2.62
CA LYS A 37 12.75 3.14 -1.36
C LYS A 37 11.26 3.01 -1.07
N LEU A 38 10.45 4.00 -1.51
CA LEU A 38 9.00 4.01 -1.31
C LEU A 38 8.34 4.34 -2.64
N THR A 39 8.14 3.31 -3.45
CA THR A 39 7.37 3.39 -4.69
C THR A 39 5.90 3.66 -4.38
N ALA A 40 5.13 4.12 -5.37
CA ALA A 40 3.69 4.29 -5.21
C ALA A 40 3.01 2.94 -4.89
N TYR A 41 3.55 1.85 -5.44
CA TYR A 41 3.14 0.48 -5.11
C TYR A 41 3.31 0.15 -3.63
N LYS A 42 4.54 0.26 -3.10
CA LYS A 42 4.81 -0.01 -1.68
C LYS A 42 3.98 0.89 -0.77
N PHE A 43 3.77 2.16 -1.16
CA PHE A 43 2.92 3.07 -0.41
C PHE A 43 1.44 2.64 -0.38
N LEU A 44 0.89 2.15 -1.49
CA LEU A 44 -0.48 1.62 -1.48
C LEU A 44 -0.61 0.38 -0.59
N GLN A 45 0.35 -0.54 -0.66
CA GLN A 45 0.36 -1.72 0.22
C GLN A 45 0.33 -1.31 1.71
N LEU A 46 1.08 -0.27 2.07
CA LEU A 46 1.06 0.30 3.41
C LEU A 46 -0.29 0.95 3.78
N LEU A 47 -0.97 1.60 2.84
CA LEU A 47 -2.30 2.16 3.08
C LEU A 47 -3.37 1.07 3.26
N ILE A 48 -3.34 0.01 2.45
CA ILE A 48 -4.22 -1.16 2.63
C ILE A 48 -3.98 -1.78 4.00
N THR A 49 -2.70 -1.95 4.38
CA THR A 49 -2.32 -2.45 5.71
C THR A 49 -2.89 -1.57 6.82
N ALA A 50 -2.80 -0.24 6.67
CA ALA A 50 -3.36 0.71 7.63
C ALA A 50 -4.87 0.56 7.76
N GLN A 51 -5.62 0.45 6.65
CA GLN A 51 -7.07 0.28 6.66
C GLN A 51 -7.48 -1.03 7.35
N VAL A 52 -6.84 -2.15 6.98
CA VAL A 52 -7.19 -3.47 7.52
C VAL A 52 -6.84 -3.57 9.02
N ASN A 53 -5.74 -2.96 9.46
CA ASN A 53 -5.35 -2.89 10.87
C ASN A 53 -6.00 -1.71 11.64
N LYS A 54 -6.88 -0.94 10.99
CA LYS A 54 -7.56 0.22 11.57
C LYS A 54 -6.59 1.25 12.20
N LEU A 55 -5.47 1.49 11.52
CA LEU A 55 -4.51 2.52 11.90
C LEU A 55 -5.05 3.88 11.49
N ASP A 56 -5.23 4.78 12.45
CA ASP A 56 -5.88 6.08 12.28
C ASP A 56 -4.94 7.21 11.79
N SER A 57 -3.64 6.95 11.70
CA SER A 57 -2.65 7.98 11.41
C SER A 57 -1.38 7.43 10.77
N LEU A 58 -0.68 8.28 10.02
CA LEU A 58 0.65 7.95 9.48
C LEU A 58 1.68 7.67 10.57
N ALA A 59 1.51 8.25 11.77
CA ALA A 59 2.37 7.99 12.91
C ALA A 59 2.18 6.56 13.44
N HIS A 60 0.92 6.11 13.56
CA HIS A 60 0.62 4.71 13.91
C HIS A 60 1.09 3.75 12.83
N LEU A 61 0.95 4.08 11.55
CA LEU A 61 1.52 3.28 10.45
C LEU A 61 3.04 3.20 10.51
N SER A 62 3.74 4.32 10.75
CA SER A 62 5.20 4.33 10.90
C SER A 62 5.68 3.45 12.06
N LYS A 63 4.96 3.49 13.18
CA LYS A 63 5.25 2.62 14.33
C LYS A 63 4.96 1.15 14.00
N PHE A 64 3.81 0.87 13.39
CA PHE A 64 3.42 -0.49 12.99
C PHE A 64 4.43 -1.12 12.04
N VAL A 65 4.92 -0.36 11.05
CA VAL A 65 5.99 -0.83 10.15
C VAL A 65 7.24 -1.12 10.95
N ARG A 66 7.68 -0.24 11.85
CA ARG A 66 8.90 -0.44 12.64
C ARG A 66 8.86 -1.70 13.51
N ASP A 67 7.70 -2.00 14.09
CA ASP A 67 7.53 -3.06 15.08
C ASP A 67 7.14 -4.41 14.44
N GLY A 68 6.81 -4.46 13.14
CA GLY A 68 6.24 -5.61 12.45
C GLY A 68 7.19 -6.30 11.46
N GLU A 69 8.00 -7.25 11.94
CA GLU A 69 8.95 -8.03 11.11
C GLU A 69 8.26 -8.80 9.95
N ASP A 70 7.04 -9.28 10.16
CA ASP A 70 6.24 -9.93 9.10
C ASP A 70 6.00 -8.99 7.91
N LEU A 71 5.77 -7.70 8.18
CA LEU A 71 5.49 -6.69 7.16
C LEU A 71 6.74 -6.31 6.37
N HIS A 72 7.92 -6.37 7.01
CA HIS A 72 9.21 -6.12 6.34
C HIS A 72 9.43 -7.12 5.22
N THR A 73 9.11 -8.39 5.47
CA THR A 73 9.28 -9.47 4.47
C THR A 73 8.27 -9.34 3.33
N GLN A 74 7.05 -8.86 3.61
CA GLN A 74 5.98 -8.76 2.61
C GLN A 74 6.10 -7.52 1.70
N ILE A 75 6.56 -6.39 2.24
CA ILE A 75 6.61 -5.09 1.53
C ILE A 75 8.06 -4.69 1.19
N GLU A 76 9.04 -5.45 1.67
CA GLU A 76 10.49 -5.16 1.54
C GLU A 76 10.82 -3.73 2.01
N ILE A 77 10.37 -3.38 3.21
CA ILE A 77 10.64 -2.12 3.90
C ILE A 77 10.94 -2.42 5.37
N ASP A 78 12.17 -2.16 5.80
CA ASP A 78 12.58 -2.38 7.20
C ASP A 78 12.08 -1.27 8.15
N ALA A 79 12.00 -0.04 7.65
CA ALA A 79 11.56 1.10 8.44
C ALA A 79 11.10 2.25 7.55
N ILE A 80 10.09 2.98 8.03
CA ILE A 80 9.66 4.22 7.40
C ILE A 80 9.19 5.24 8.43
N SER A 81 9.58 6.50 8.26
CA SER A 81 9.15 7.59 9.14
C SER A 81 7.84 8.21 8.68
N THR A 82 7.11 8.82 9.62
CA THR A 82 5.89 9.60 9.35
C THR A 82 6.11 10.68 8.28
N SER A 83 7.27 11.35 8.28
CA SER A 83 7.59 12.40 7.31
C SER A 83 7.85 11.85 5.89
N GLN A 84 8.32 10.62 5.76
CA GLN A 84 8.45 9.94 4.46
C GLN A 84 7.07 9.54 3.92
N LEU A 85 6.21 9.01 4.78
CA LEU A 85 4.83 8.67 4.42
C LEU A 85 4.04 9.91 3.97
N SER A 86 4.12 11.00 4.74
CA SER A 86 3.42 12.25 4.43
C SER A 86 3.89 12.85 3.10
N ARG A 87 5.21 12.88 2.85
CA ARG A 87 5.76 13.35 1.57
C ARG A 87 5.23 12.53 0.40
N LYS A 88 5.24 11.20 0.48
CA LYS A 88 4.69 10.36 -0.60
C LYS A 88 3.20 10.58 -0.77
N GLN A 89 2.43 10.67 0.32
CA GLN A 89 1.00 10.97 0.24
C GLN A 89 0.73 12.28 -0.51
N SER A 90 1.49 13.34 -0.22
CA SER A 90 1.35 14.63 -0.90
C SER A 90 1.75 14.63 -2.38
N MET A 91 2.57 13.66 -2.81
CA MET A 91 3.00 13.50 -4.20
C MET A 91 2.00 12.69 -5.04
N LEU A 92 1.09 11.96 -4.40
CA LEU A 92 0.12 11.13 -5.08
C LEU A 92 -1.14 11.95 -5.37
N SER A 93 -1.51 12.04 -6.65
CA SER A 93 -2.82 12.57 -7.05
C SER A 93 -3.93 11.69 -6.43
N PRO A 94 -4.98 12.28 -5.83
CA PRO A 94 -6.15 11.53 -5.38
C PRO A 94 -6.77 10.62 -6.46
N GLU A 95 -6.64 11.01 -7.74
CA GLU A 95 -7.09 10.25 -8.91
C GLU A 95 -6.48 8.84 -8.98
N ILE A 96 -5.30 8.63 -8.40
CA ILE A 96 -4.64 7.32 -8.34
C ILE A 96 -5.49 6.33 -7.55
N PHE A 97 -5.99 6.75 -6.39
CA PHE A 97 -6.78 5.88 -5.53
C PHE A 97 -8.12 5.52 -6.17
N GLU A 98 -8.73 6.47 -6.88
CA GLU A 98 -9.94 6.24 -7.65
C GLU A 98 -9.69 5.22 -8.77
N LYS A 99 -8.61 5.38 -9.55
CA LYS A 99 -8.25 4.45 -10.64
C LYS A 99 -7.96 3.04 -10.13
N VAL A 100 -7.21 2.92 -9.03
CA VAL A 100 -6.94 1.62 -8.38
C VAL A 100 -8.24 0.99 -7.91
N PHE A 101 -9.13 1.77 -7.27
CA PHE A 101 -10.42 1.27 -6.81
C PHE A 101 -11.32 0.80 -7.96
N GLN A 102 -11.45 1.59 -9.02
CA GLN A 102 -12.23 1.21 -10.20
C GLN A 102 -11.72 -0.07 -10.85
N HIS A 103 -10.39 -0.24 -10.94
CA HIS A 103 -9.79 -1.46 -11.45
C HIS A 103 -10.10 -2.67 -10.56
N LEU A 104 -9.90 -2.56 -9.24
CA LEU A 104 -10.21 -3.64 -8.29
C LEU A 104 -11.68 -4.06 -8.33
N VAL A 105 -12.61 -3.09 -8.44
CA VAL A 105 -14.03 -3.38 -8.56
C VAL A 105 -14.35 -4.13 -9.85
N ALA A 106 -13.70 -3.77 -10.97
CA ALA A 106 -13.89 -4.45 -12.25
C ALA A 106 -13.40 -5.91 -12.22
N GLU A 107 -12.27 -6.18 -11.56
CA GLU A 107 -11.72 -7.54 -11.43
C GLU A 107 -12.56 -8.44 -10.51
N ILE A 108 -13.18 -7.90 -9.45
CA ILE A 108 -14.06 -8.67 -8.54
C ILE A 108 -15.43 -8.99 -9.16
N GLN A 109 -15.86 -8.22 -10.16
CA GLN A 109 -17.16 -8.39 -10.83
C GLN A 109 -17.13 -9.36 -12.03
N LEU A 110 -15.96 -9.94 -12.35
CA LEU A 110 -15.76 -10.97 -13.38
C LEU A 110 -15.70 -12.37 -12.76
#